data_AF-A0A137S6S6-F1
#
_entry.id   AF-A0A137S6S6-F1
#
_cell.length_a   1.000
_cell.length_b   1.000
_cell.length_c   1.000
_cell.angle_alpha   90.00
_cell.angle_beta   90.00
_cell.angle_gamma   90.00
#
_symmetry.space_group_name_H-M   'P 1'
#
loop_
_entity.id
_entity.type
_entity.pdbx_description
1 polymer ?
#
loop_
_entity_poly.entity_id
_entity_poly.type
_entity_poly.pdbx_seq_one_letter_code
_entity_poly.pdbx_strand_id
1 'polypeptide(L)'
;MVYNRPWKSFPEQLELLKSRGMVVTDEAAALDYLQRVGYYRLSAYWYPFRKFEVVLDSNTGKLATKAVNEFQPGTQFVDAVHLYLFDKQLRLKAMDALERIEVALRVDIAHLLGKRSVFAHLDPDQLHPSFIRKKLRNGQTRFEQWKEKCQNLQRRSKEDFVKHYRAKHGEPFPIWVAVETWDFGAVSQFFAMMRVKGHRMA
;
A
#
# COMPACT_ATOMS: atom_id res chain seq x y z
N MET A 1 -10.65 -24.01 11.50
CA MET A 1 -11.43 -23.79 12.75
C MET A 1 -12.22 -22.50 12.61
N VAL A 2 -13.48 -22.50 13.04
CA VAL A 2 -14.31 -21.29 13.08
C VAL A 2 -13.78 -20.36 14.17
N TYR A 3 -13.75 -19.06 13.91
CA TYR A 3 -13.27 -18.06 14.86
C TYR A 3 -14.19 -18.01 16.08
N ASN A 4 -13.64 -18.22 17.29
CA ASN A 4 -14.41 -18.33 18.54
C ASN A 4 -13.92 -17.37 19.65
N ARG A 5 -13.32 -16.23 19.29
CA ARG A 5 -12.93 -15.22 20.30
C ARG A 5 -14.09 -14.23 20.49
N PRO A 6 -14.64 -14.10 21.71
CA PRO A 6 -15.75 -13.19 21.97
C PRO A 6 -15.29 -11.73 21.84
N TRP A 7 -16.26 -10.85 21.62
CA TRP A 7 -16.03 -9.42 21.72
C TRP A 7 -15.56 -9.04 23.13
N LYS A 8 -14.72 -8.00 23.21
CA LYS A 8 -14.21 -7.44 24.46
C LYS A 8 -14.33 -5.93 24.39
N SER A 9 -14.87 -5.33 25.44
CA SER A 9 -14.84 -3.89 25.70
C SER A 9 -13.40 -3.38 25.87
N PHE A 10 -13.18 -2.08 25.77
CA PHE A 10 -11.84 -1.50 25.94
C PHE A 10 -11.24 -1.78 27.33
N PRO A 11 -11.99 -1.70 28.45
CA PRO A 11 -11.48 -2.13 29.75
C PRO A 11 -11.08 -3.61 29.76
N GLU A 12 -11.90 -4.51 29.23
CA GLU A 12 -11.54 -5.94 29.15
C GLU A 12 -10.32 -6.21 28.27
N GLN A 13 -10.12 -5.42 27.22
CA GLN A 13 -8.92 -5.48 26.39
C GLN A 13 -7.69 -5.03 27.18
N LEU A 14 -7.79 -3.95 27.96
CA LEU A 14 -6.69 -3.47 28.79
C LEU A 14 -6.31 -4.48 29.88
N GLU A 15 -7.31 -5.04 30.57
CA GLU A 15 -7.09 -6.08 31.57
C GLU A 15 -6.47 -7.35 30.97
N LEU A 16 -6.83 -7.70 29.74
CA LEU A 16 -6.18 -8.80 29.02
C LEU A 16 -4.70 -8.53 28.73
N LEU A 17 -4.31 -7.28 28.47
CA LEU A 17 -2.91 -6.92 28.25
C LEU A 17 -2.12 -7.00 29.55
N LYS A 18 -2.68 -6.46 30.64
CA LYS A 18 -2.08 -6.54 31.99
C LYS A 18 -1.91 -7.99 32.44
N SER A 19 -2.93 -8.83 32.26
CA SER A 19 -2.87 -10.26 32.65
C SER A 19 -1.83 -11.07 31.86
N ARG A 20 -1.38 -10.56 30.72
CA ARG A 20 -0.29 -11.13 29.91
C ARG A 20 1.10 -10.57 30.26
N GLY A 21 1.20 -9.72 31.27
CA GLY A 21 2.45 -9.14 31.74
C GLY A 21 2.84 -7.80 31.10
N MET A 22 1.92 -7.11 30.41
CA MET A 22 2.17 -5.76 29.93
C MET A 22 2.00 -4.74 31.05
N VAL A 23 3.01 -3.89 31.24
CA VAL A 23 2.97 -2.79 32.21
C VAL A 23 2.17 -1.62 31.62
N VAL A 24 1.22 -1.11 32.39
CA VAL A 24 0.40 0.05 32.04
C VAL A 24 0.56 1.07 33.15
N THR A 25 1.27 2.17 32.87
CA THR A 25 1.57 3.22 33.85
C THR A 25 0.45 4.27 33.95
N ASP A 26 -0.32 4.46 32.88
CA ASP A 26 -1.49 5.34 32.82
C ASP A 26 -2.63 4.61 32.11
N GLU A 27 -3.61 4.16 32.89
CA GLU A 27 -4.75 3.40 32.37
C GLU A 27 -5.72 4.25 31.56
N ALA A 28 -5.92 5.51 31.98
CA ALA A 28 -6.84 6.41 31.29
C ALA A 28 -6.32 6.72 29.89
N ALA A 29 -5.02 7.02 29.77
CA ALA A 29 -4.36 7.20 28.48
C ALA A 29 -4.39 5.90 27.65
N ALA A 30 -4.12 4.73 28.25
CA ALA A 30 -4.15 3.47 27.53
C ALA A 30 -5.55 3.15 26.97
N LEU A 31 -6.61 3.42 27.72
CA LEU A 31 -7.99 3.28 27.25
C LEU A 31 -8.31 4.22 26.08
N ASP A 32 -7.90 5.49 26.15
CA ASP A 32 -8.11 6.44 25.05
C ASP A 32 -7.40 5.98 23.77
N TYR A 33 -6.17 5.46 23.87
CA TYR A 33 -5.46 4.86 22.73
C TYR A 33 -6.16 3.61 22.19
N LEU A 34 -6.64 2.71 23.05
CA LEU A 34 -7.41 1.55 22.62
C LEU A 34 -8.71 1.96 21.91
N GLN A 35 -9.36 3.03 22.36
CA GLN A 35 -10.59 3.56 21.76
C GLN A 35 -10.33 4.23 20.39
N ARG A 36 -9.27 5.02 20.26
CA ARG A 36 -8.99 5.82 19.04
C ARG A 36 -8.19 5.08 17.98
N VAL A 37 -7.21 4.27 18.40
CA VAL A 37 -6.29 3.56 17.49
C VAL A 37 -6.75 2.12 17.26
N GLY A 38 -7.35 1.50 18.28
CA GLY A 38 -7.85 0.14 18.23
C GLY A 38 -6.80 -0.90 18.62
N TYR A 39 -7.25 -1.91 19.39
CA TYR A 39 -6.42 -3.02 19.87
C TYR A 39 -5.67 -3.74 18.74
N TYR A 40 -6.35 -4.07 17.65
CA TYR A 40 -5.73 -4.86 16.58
C TYR A 40 -4.59 -4.10 15.89
N ARG A 41 -4.76 -2.77 15.69
CA ARG A 41 -3.73 -1.93 15.10
C ARG A 41 -2.53 -1.80 16.02
N LEU A 42 -2.76 -1.48 17.29
CA LEU A 42 -1.68 -1.38 18.27
C LEU A 42 -0.98 -2.73 18.48
N SER A 43 -1.68 -3.85 18.25
CA SER A 43 -1.11 -5.17 18.41
C SER A 43 0.03 -5.53 17.48
N ALA A 44 0.09 -4.90 16.31
CA ALA A 44 1.25 -5.03 15.44
C ALA A 44 2.50 -4.41 16.07
N TYR A 45 2.36 -3.36 16.87
CA TYR A 45 3.48 -2.61 17.46
C TYR A 45 4.00 -3.22 18.76
N TRP A 46 3.18 -3.95 19.52
CA TRP A 46 3.66 -4.75 20.66
C TRP A 46 3.93 -6.23 20.34
N TYR A 47 3.64 -6.69 19.13
CA TYR A 47 3.94 -8.06 18.71
C TYR A 47 5.42 -8.43 18.92
N PRO A 48 6.41 -7.57 18.59
CA PRO A 48 7.82 -7.87 18.82
C PRO A 48 8.20 -8.01 20.30
N PHE A 49 7.40 -7.46 21.22
CA PHE A 49 7.65 -7.53 22.66
C PHE A 49 7.10 -8.80 23.32
N ARG A 50 6.48 -9.69 22.53
CA ARG A 50 6.02 -10.99 23.04
C ARG A 50 7.19 -11.91 23.32
N LYS A 51 6.97 -12.86 24.21
CA LYS A 51 7.87 -14.00 24.33
C LYS A 51 7.76 -14.87 23.08
N PHE A 52 8.89 -15.43 22.67
CA PHE A 52 9.00 -16.31 21.53
C PHE A 52 9.59 -17.64 21.99
N GLU A 53 8.94 -18.73 21.59
CA GLU A 53 9.35 -20.09 21.93
C GLU A 53 9.71 -20.86 20.66
N VAL A 54 10.66 -21.78 20.78
CA VAL A 54 11.00 -22.71 19.70
C VAL A 54 10.05 -23.90 19.77
N VAL A 55 9.31 -24.12 18.68
CA VAL A 55 8.34 -25.20 18.54
C VAL A 55 8.65 -26.06 17.32
N LEU A 56 8.33 -27.34 17.40
CA LEU A 56 8.38 -28.22 16.23
C LEU A 56 7.13 -27.99 15.37
N ASP A 57 7.30 -27.58 14.13
CA ASP A 57 6.21 -27.40 13.18
C ASP A 57 5.65 -28.77 12.77
N SER A 58 4.39 -29.01 13.13
CA SER A 58 3.68 -30.27 12.89
C SER A 58 3.52 -30.60 11.40
N ASN A 59 3.57 -29.62 10.51
CA ASN A 59 3.40 -29.81 9.07
C ASN A 59 4.74 -30.02 8.34
N THR A 60 5.81 -29.40 8.83
CA THR A 60 7.11 -29.41 8.14
C THR A 60 8.20 -30.21 8.86
N GLY A 61 7.97 -30.59 10.13
CA GLY A 61 8.94 -31.28 10.97
C GLY A 61 10.16 -30.44 11.33
N LYS A 62 10.13 -29.12 11.10
CA LYS A 62 11.25 -28.20 11.34
C LYS A 62 11.04 -27.40 12.62
N LEU A 63 12.15 -27.01 13.26
CA LEU A 63 12.10 -26.04 14.35
C LEU A 63 11.69 -24.67 13.80
N ALA A 64 10.68 -24.07 14.42
CA ALA A 64 10.16 -22.75 14.10
C ALA A 64 10.02 -21.93 15.39
N THR A 65 10.13 -20.60 15.27
CA THR A 65 9.93 -19.69 16.39
C THR A 65 8.49 -19.17 16.37
N LYS A 66 7.78 -19.28 17.50
CA LYS A 66 6.37 -18.88 17.64
C LYS A 66 6.19 -17.90 18.80
N ALA A 67 5.50 -16.80 18.55
CA ALA A 67 5.10 -15.87 19.60
C ALA A 67 4.02 -16.49 20.50
N VAL A 68 4.22 -16.44 21.81
CA VAL A 68 3.20 -16.77 22.82
C VAL A 68 2.40 -15.50 23.20
N ASN A 69 1.45 -15.63 24.13
CA ASN A 69 0.58 -14.50 24.47
C ASN A 69 1.23 -13.54 25.47
N GLU A 70 2.17 -14.05 26.25
CA GLU A 70 2.89 -13.37 27.31
C GLU A 70 3.90 -12.38 26.74
N PHE A 71 4.05 -11.25 27.43
CA PHE A 71 5.03 -10.22 27.08
C PHE A 71 6.37 -10.46 27.79
N GLN A 72 7.45 -9.92 27.22
CA GLN A 72 8.73 -9.87 27.90
C GLN A 72 8.63 -8.98 29.16
N PRO A 73 9.33 -9.31 30.26
CA PRO A 73 9.33 -8.48 31.47
C PRO A 73 9.70 -7.04 31.17
N GLY A 74 8.98 -6.08 31.76
CA GLY A 74 9.22 -4.65 31.57
C GLY A 74 8.64 -4.07 30.27
N THR A 75 7.95 -4.86 29.44
CA THR A 75 7.22 -4.34 28.28
C THR A 75 6.13 -3.36 28.73
N GLN A 76 6.17 -2.11 28.26
CA GLN A 76 5.17 -1.12 28.61
C GLN A 76 4.22 -0.86 27.44
N PHE A 77 2.95 -0.58 27.74
CA PHE A 77 1.97 -0.19 26.72
C PHE A 77 2.40 1.08 25.97
N VAL A 78 3.02 2.02 26.67
CA VAL A 78 3.50 3.29 26.10
C VAL A 78 4.58 3.07 25.03
N ASP A 79 5.40 2.02 25.13
CA ASP A 79 6.43 1.72 24.11
C ASP A 79 5.78 1.39 22.76
N ALA A 80 4.70 0.60 22.78
CA ALA A 80 3.94 0.27 21.59
C ALA A 80 3.25 1.51 20.99
N VAL A 81 2.78 2.43 21.84
CA VAL A 81 2.22 3.72 21.42
C VAL A 81 3.30 4.58 20.77
N HIS A 82 4.50 4.66 21.34
CA HIS A 82 5.61 5.42 20.76
C HIS A 82 6.02 4.87 19.39
N LEU A 83 6.11 3.55 19.23
CA LEU A 83 6.37 2.92 17.93
C LEU A 83 5.27 3.25 16.91
N TYR A 84 4.00 3.23 17.32
CA TYR A 84 2.88 3.64 16.47
C TYR A 84 3.00 5.11 16.03
N LEU A 85 3.30 6.02 16.97
CA LEU A 85 3.43 7.44 16.68
C LEU A 85 4.62 7.72 15.76
N PHE A 86 5.75 7.05 15.98
CA PHE A 86 6.92 7.13 15.13
C PHE A 86 6.59 6.70 13.69
N ASP A 87 5.99 5.51 13.51
CA ASP A 87 5.58 5.01 12.19
C ASP A 87 4.59 5.97 11.50
N LYS A 88 3.65 6.54 12.26
CA LYS A 88 2.72 7.56 11.74
C LYS A 88 3.47 8.79 11.23
N GLN A 89 4.42 9.32 11.98
CA GLN A 89 5.22 10.49 11.58
C GLN A 89 6.11 10.18 10.38
N LEU A 90 6.75 9.01 10.36
CA LEU A 90 7.55 8.54 9.23
C LEU A 90 6.70 8.43 7.96
N ARG A 91 5.50 7.85 8.06
CA ARG A 91 4.56 7.75 6.93
C ARG A 91 4.23 9.12 6.35
N LEU A 92 3.98 10.13 7.18
CA LEU A 92 3.69 11.49 6.71
C LEU A 92 4.87 12.09 5.94
N LYS A 93 6.10 11.95 6.47
CA LYS A 93 7.32 12.43 5.80
C LYS A 93 7.58 11.69 4.48
N ALA A 94 7.35 10.39 4.45
CA ALA A 94 7.49 9.58 3.24
C ALA A 94 6.45 9.98 2.17
N MET A 95 5.21 10.28 2.57
CA MET A 95 4.18 10.75 1.64
C MET A 95 4.54 12.10 1.01
N ASP A 96 5.03 13.07 1.80
CA ASP A 96 5.51 14.37 1.27
C ASP A 96 6.64 14.20 0.25
N ALA A 97 7.60 13.32 0.53
CA ALA A 97 8.68 13.02 -0.41
C ALA A 97 8.17 12.32 -1.69
N LEU A 98 7.26 11.36 -1.54
CA LEU A 98 6.69 10.60 -2.66
C LEU A 98 5.85 11.47 -3.59
N GLU A 99 5.09 12.44 -3.05
CA GLU A 99 4.30 13.38 -3.85
C GLU A 99 5.17 14.14 -4.85
N ARG A 100 6.34 14.64 -4.43
CA ARG A 100 7.28 15.36 -5.30
C ARG A 100 7.82 14.48 -6.42
N ILE A 101 8.16 13.23 -6.11
CA ILE A 101 8.63 12.25 -7.09
C ILE A 101 7.52 11.90 -8.08
N GLU A 102 6.29 11.70 -7.59
CA GLU A 102 5.13 11.37 -8.40
C GLU A 102 4.82 12.46 -9.41
N VAL A 103 4.75 13.73 -8.98
CA VAL A 103 4.50 14.88 -9.85
C VAL A 103 5.59 15.01 -10.92
N ALA A 104 6.87 14.93 -10.53
CA ALA A 104 7.98 15.01 -11.48
C ALA A 104 7.89 13.88 -12.53
N LEU A 105 7.62 12.66 -12.09
CA LEU A 105 7.50 11.50 -12.98
C LEU A 105 6.30 11.64 -13.94
N ARG A 106 5.17 12.17 -13.47
CA ARG A 106 4.01 12.46 -14.34
C ARG A 106 4.38 13.43 -15.45
N VAL A 107 5.03 14.53 -15.09
CA VAL A 107 5.47 15.57 -16.05
C VAL A 107 6.44 14.99 -17.06
N ASP A 108 7.46 14.25 -16.61
CA ASP A 108 8.46 13.64 -17.50
C ASP A 108 7.82 12.66 -18.47
N ILE A 109 6.94 11.77 -18.00
CA ILE A 109 6.22 10.82 -18.86
C ILE A 109 5.38 11.57 -19.89
N ALA A 110 4.58 12.56 -19.45
CA ALA A 110 3.71 13.30 -20.33
C ALA A 110 4.47 14.10 -21.38
N HIS A 111 5.56 14.76 -20.98
CA HIS A 111 6.36 15.55 -21.89
C HIS A 111 7.14 14.68 -22.89
N LEU A 112 7.75 13.59 -22.43
CA LEU A 112 8.54 12.69 -23.29
C LEU A 112 7.67 11.94 -24.32
N LEU A 113 6.51 11.45 -23.89
CA LEU A 113 5.59 10.74 -24.79
C LEU A 113 4.75 11.69 -25.64
N GLY A 114 4.34 12.84 -25.09
CA GLY A 114 3.58 13.85 -25.82
C GLY A 114 4.33 14.41 -27.03
N LYS A 115 5.67 14.46 -26.98
CA LYS A 115 6.52 14.77 -28.15
C LYS A 115 6.40 13.78 -29.31
N ARG A 116 5.97 12.54 -29.05
CA ARG A 116 5.85 11.48 -30.05
C ARG A 116 4.44 11.37 -30.58
N SER A 117 3.46 11.35 -29.69
CA SER A 117 2.04 11.31 -30.04
C SER A 117 1.18 11.74 -28.85
N VAL A 118 0.07 12.41 -29.16
CA VAL A 118 -0.96 12.82 -28.20
C VAL A 118 -1.45 11.65 -27.35
N PHE A 119 -1.56 10.46 -27.94
CA PHE A 119 -2.07 9.23 -27.30
C PHE A 119 -1.00 8.14 -27.18
N ALA A 120 0.28 8.51 -27.12
CA ALA A 120 1.42 7.58 -27.05
C ALA A 120 1.34 6.55 -25.90
N HIS A 121 0.62 6.83 -24.83
CA HIS A 121 0.40 5.88 -23.72
C HIS A 121 -0.58 4.74 -24.05
N LEU A 122 -1.35 4.87 -25.13
CA LEU A 122 -2.24 3.84 -25.65
C LEU A 122 -1.60 3.05 -26.80
N ASP A 123 -0.43 3.48 -27.26
CA ASP A 123 0.28 2.92 -28.40
C ASP A 123 1.26 1.82 -27.94
N PRO A 124 1.01 0.54 -28.31
CA PRO A 124 1.90 -0.57 -27.96
C PRO A 124 3.34 -0.41 -28.46
N ASP A 125 3.58 0.35 -29.54
CA ASP A 125 4.92 0.52 -30.12
C ASP A 125 5.84 1.39 -29.26
N GLN A 126 5.25 2.19 -28.35
CA GLN A 126 5.97 2.95 -27.34
C GLN A 126 6.40 2.11 -26.13
N LEU A 127 5.92 0.87 -26.05
CA LEU A 127 6.06 -0.01 -24.89
C LEU A 127 6.96 -1.20 -25.18
N HIS A 128 7.54 -1.76 -24.12
CA HIS A 128 8.43 -2.90 -24.25
C HIS A 128 7.63 -4.16 -24.63
N PRO A 129 8.05 -4.95 -25.66
CA PRO A 129 7.24 -6.04 -26.21
C PRO A 129 6.81 -7.11 -25.20
N SER A 130 7.60 -7.35 -24.14
CA SER A 130 7.26 -8.32 -23.10
C SER A 130 5.94 -8.01 -22.38
N PHE A 131 5.55 -6.74 -22.28
CA PHE A 131 4.31 -6.32 -21.60
C PHE A 131 3.08 -6.35 -22.50
N ILE A 132 3.30 -6.40 -23.83
CA ILE A 132 2.28 -6.46 -24.86
C ILE A 132 2.03 -7.89 -25.34
N ARG A 133 3.05 -8.75 -25.35
CA ARG A 133 2.95 -10.10 -25.93
C ARG A 133 2.71 -11.19 -24.90
N LYS A 134 3.24 -11.04 -23.68
CA LYS A 134 3.13 -12.07 -22.65
C LYS A 134 1.76 -12.02 -21.98
N LYS A 135 0.96 -13.07 -22.21
CA LYS A 135 -0.32 -13.27 -21.52
C LYS A 135 -0.10 -13.77 -20.09
N LEU A 136 -0.95 -13.27 -19.20
CA LEU A 136 -1.06 -13.72 -17.81
C LEU A 136 -2.04 -14.89 -17.72
N ARG A 137 -2.20 -15.46 -16.52
CA ARG A 137 -3.11 -16.61 -16.28
C ARG A 137 -4.57 -16.32 -16.67
N ASN A 138 -4.98 -15.06 -16.64
CA ASN A 138 -6.33 -14.63 -17.02
C ASN A 138 -6.46 -14.29 -18.53
N GLY A 139 -5.45 -14.60 -19.34
CA GLY A 139 -5.48 -14.38 -20.79
C GLY A 139 -5.15 -12.94 -21.25
N GLN A 140 -5.11 -11.97 -20.33
CA GLN A 140 -4.76 -10.58 -20.62
C GLN A 140 -3.24 -10.35 -20.55
N THR A 141 -2.75 -9.36 -21.29
CA THR A 141 -1.39 -8.83 -21.19
C THR A 141 -1.30 -7.84 -20.02
N ARG A 142 -0.07 -7.52 -19.57
CA ARG A 142 0.12 -6.51 -18.53
C ARG A 142 -0.36 -5.13 -18.97
N PHE A 143 -0.16 -4.80 -20.23
CA PHE A 143 -0.64 -3.53 -20.78
C PHE A 143 -2.16 -3.45 -20.83
N GLU A 144 -2.85 -4.53 -21.20
CA GLU A 144 -4.33 -4.58 -21.18
C GLU A 144 -4.88 -4.38 -19.76
N GLN A 145 -4.30 -5.07 -18.76
CA GLN A 145 -4.68 -4.87 -17.36
C GLN A 145 -4.43 -3.43 -16.89
N TRP A 146 -3.29 -2.85 -17.27
CA TRP A 146 -2.96 -1.47 -16.93
C TRP A 146 -3.93 -0.47 -17.59
N LYS A 147 -4.28 -0.71 -18.86
CA LYS A 147 -5.24 0.12 -19.60
C LYS A 147 -6.61 0.09 -18.95
N GLU A 148 -7.10 -1.10 -18.59
CA GLU A 148 -8.36 -1.28 -17.87
C GLU A 148 -8.32 -0.57 -16.49
N LYS A 149 -7.21 -0.68 -15.76
CA LYS A 149 -7.01 0.07 -14.50
C LYS A 149 -7.13 1.58 -14.74
N CYS A 150 -6.46 2.12 -15.75
CA CYS A 150 -6.48 3.56 -16.04
C CYS A 150 -7.88 4.04 -16.45
N GLN A 151 -8.60 3.29 -17.28
CA GLN A 151 -9.99 3.59 -17.63
C GLN A 151 -10.90 3.59 -16.38
N ASN A 152 -10.68 2.64 -15.46
CA ASN A 152 -11.40 2.62 -14.19
C ASN A 152 -11.11 3.83 -13.30
N LEU A 153 -9.86 4.27 -13.23
CA LEU A 153 -9.47 5.49 -12.51
C LEU A 153 -10.12 6.73 -13.12
N GLN A 154 -10.08 6.88 -14.44
CA GLN A 154 -10.72 7.99 -15.17
C GLN A 154 -12.23 8.01 -14.98
N ARG A 155 -12.89 6.85 -15.01
CA ARG A 155 -14.34 6.71 -14.80
C ARG A 155 -14.77 7.08 -13.38
N ARG A 156 -13.96 6.70 -12.38
CA ARG A 156 -14.26 6.94 -10.96
C ARG A 156 -13.78 8.31 -10.47
N SER A 157 -12.94 9.00 -11.25
CA SER A 157 -12.43 10.31 -10.87
C SER A 157 -13.58 11.30 -10.68
N LYS A 158 -13.54 12.00 -9.54
CA LYS A 158 -14.51 13.03 -9.17
C LYS A 158 -13.97 14.44 -9.41
N GLU A 159 -12.76 14.55 -9.95
CA GLU A 159 -12.09 15.82 -10.17
C GLU A 159 -12.77 16.62 -11.27
N ASP A 160 -12.87 17.93 -11.05
CA ASP A 160 -13.66 18.79 -11.93
C ASP A 160 -13.02 18.96 -13.30
N PHE A 161 -11.68 18.89 -13.40
CA PHE A 161 -10.98 18.92 -14.68
C PHE A 161 -11.36 17.70 -15.54
N VAL A 162 -11.53 16.51 -14.95
CA VAL A 162 -11.91 15.28 -15.68
C VAL A 162 -13.32 15.41 -16.23
N LYS A 163 -14.27 15.90 -15.41
CA LYS A 163 -15.65 16.14 -15.85
C LYS A 163 -15.70 17.17 -16.98
N HIS A 164 -15.01 18.30 -16.79
CA HIS A 164 -14.95 19.38 -17.78
C HIS A 164 -14.34 18.90 -19.09
N TYR A 165 -13.19 18.22 -19.02
CA TYR A 165 -12.51 17.68 -20.20
C TYR A 165 -13.40 16.68 -20.94
N ARG A 166 -14.00 15.71 -20.22
CA ARG A 166 -14.89 14.71 -20.84
C ARG A 166 -16.09 15.34 -21.52
N ALA A 167 -16.72 16.33 -20.89
CA ALA A 167 -17.88 17.03 -21.46
C ALA A 167 -17.52 17.83 -22.72
N LYS A 168 -16.30 18.40 -22.78
CA LYS A 168 -15.87 19.28 -23.88
C LYS A 168 -15.19 18.54 -25.03
N HIS A 169 -14.39 17.52 -24.74
CA HIS A 169 -13.47 16.87 -25.68
C HIS A 169 -13.67 15.35 -25.82
N GLY A 170 -14.42 14.72 -24.91
CA GLY A 170 -14.64 13.27 -24.93
C GLY A 170 -13.39 12.45 -24.57
N GLU A 171 -13.40 11.19 -24.99
CA GLU A 171 -12.31 10.22 -24.81
C GLU A 171 -11.73 9.79 -26.18
N PRO A 172 -10.46 9.35 -26.26
CA PRO A 172 -9.50 9.16 -25.18
C PRO A 172 -8.87 10.47 -24.68
N PHE A 173 -8.35 10.44 -23.45
CA PHE A 173 -7.64 11.57 -22.87
C PHE A 173 -6.21 11.63 -23.43
N PRO A 174 -5.68 12.80 -23.84
CA PRO A 174 -4.30 12.95 -24.25
C PRO A 174 -3.38 12.70 -23.05
N ILE A 175 -2.13 12.32 -23.29
CA ILE A 175 -1.23 11.84 -22.22
C ILE A 175 -1.09 12.82 -21.04
N TRP A 176 -1.00 14.13 -21.29
CA TRP A 176 -0.90 15.15 -20.25
C TRP A 176 -2.19 15.36 -19.43
N VAL A 177 -3.33 14.89 -19.91
CA VAL A 177 -4.59 14.86 -19.12
C VAL A 177 -4.78 13.49 -18.49
N ALA A 178 -4.43 12.42 -19.20
CA ALA A 178 -4.55 11.05 -18.70
C ALA A 178 -3.67 10.81 -17.47
N VAL A 179 -2.43 11.29 -17.48
CA VAL A 179 -1.46 11.05 -16.40
C VAL A 179 -1.92 11.61 -15.03
N GLU A 180 -2.68 12.72 -15.05
CA GLU A 180 -3.25 13.35 -13.85
C GLU A 180 -4.33 12.49 -13.19
N THR A 181 -4.90 11.53 -13.95
CA THR A 181 -5.90 10.59 -13.40
C THR A 181 -5.28 9.31 -12.83
N TRP A 182 -3.96 9.11 -12.98
CA TRP A 182 -3.28 7.88 -12.58
C TRP A 182 -2.90 7.94 -11.10
N ASP A 183 -3.03 6.84 -10.36
CA ASP A 183 -2.41 6.71 -9.03
C ASP A 183 -0.89 6.41 -9.16
N PHE A 184 -0.13 6.54 -8.07
CA PHE A 184 1.31 6.21 -8.04
C PHE A 184 1.62 4.85 -8.67
N GLY A 185 0.77 3.85 -8.39
CA GLY A 185 0.94 2.50 -8.92
C GLY A 185 0.78 2.43 -10.44
N ALA A 186 -0.16 3.17 -11.02
CA ALA A 186 -0.37 3.25 -12.46
C ALA A 186 0.79 4.00 -13.15
N VAL A 187 1.28 5.09 -12.55
CA VAL A 187 2.48 5.80 -13.04
C VAL A 187 3.70 4.87 -13.00
N SER A 188 3.95 4.19 -11.88
CA SER A 188 5.08 3.26 -11.70
C SER A 188 5.02 2.08 -12.67
N GLN A 189 3.85 1.45 -12.83
CA GLN A 189 3.65 0.36 -13.78
C GLN A 189 3.89 0.82 -15.21
N PHE A 190 3.38 1.99 -15.59
CA PHE A 190 3.55 2.53 -16.92
C PHE A 190 5.02 2.84 -17.22
N PHE A 191 5.71 3.50 -16.28
CA PHE A 191 7.14 3.78 -16.39
C PHE A 191 7.96 2.49 -16.62
N ALA A 192 7.63 1.40 -15.92
CA ALA A 192 8.28 0.10 -16.14
C ALA A 192 7.98 -0.53 -17.52
N MET A 193 6.87 -0.17 -18.17
CA MET A 193 6.51 -0.63 -19.51
C MET A 193 7.13 0.22 -20.62
N MET A 194 7.53 1.46 -20.34
CA MET A 194 8.10 2.36 -21.34
C MET A 194 9.39 1.78 -21.94
N ARG A 195 9.58 1.98 -23.25
CA ARG A 195 10.83 1.59 -23.91
C ARG A 195 12.00 2.48 -23.45
N VAL A 196 13.01 1.86 -22.86
CA VAL A 196 14.31 2.49 -22.61
C VAL A 196 15.13 2.47 -23.90
N LYS A 197 15.61 3.64 -24.38
CA LYS A 197 16.62 3.68 -25.44
C LYS A 197 17.92 3.12 -24.87
N GLY A 198 18.27 1.88 -25.25
CA GLY A 198 19.52 1.23 -24.83
C GLY A 198 19.47 -0.29 -24.68
N HIS A 199 18.29 -0.89 -24.54
CA HIS A 199 18.16 -2.35 -24.63
C HIS A 199 18.08 -2.75 -26.12
N ARG A 200 19.23 -2.97 -26.75
CA ARG A 200 19.32 -3.87 -27.90
C ARG A 200 18.87 -5.23 -27.41
N MET A 201 17.75 -5.71 -27.94
CA MET A 201 17.36 -7.10 -27.84
C MET A 201 18.49 -7.92 -28.47
N ALA A 202 19.19 -8.71 -27.65
CA ALA A 202 19.88 -9.90 -28.11
C ALA A 202 18.85 -11.00 -28.34
#